data_AF-A0A238KNV7-F1
#
_entry.id   AF-A0A238KNV7-F1
#
_cell.length_a   1.000
_cell.length_b   1.000
_cell.length_c   1.000
_cell.angle_alpha   90.00
_cell.angle_beta   90.00
_cell.angle_gamma   90.00
#
_symmetry.space_group_name_H-M   'P 1'
#
loop_
_entity.id
_entity.type
_entity.pdbx_description
1 polymer ?
#
loop_
_entity_poly.entity_id
_entity_poly.type
_entity_poly.pdbx_seq_one_letter_code
_entity_poly.pdbx_strand_id
1 'polypeptide(L)'
;MIRLGRQFTGTVALVSYLLMGAMTYLTVLPGADWHWPPDFHLTGYDAQSIAPFADAISEPARTTYGVILSRIDRVFIVMLALWMALFGWRGNWVRYFVAGLAAIYAVIDLSENAAIYRFMFVDVMDPEVIATAHHLTMAKFASLYLCGLVLIVHLRRLA
;
A
#
# COMPACT_ATOMS: atom_id res chain seq x y z
N MET A 1 8.84 24.44 9.90
CA MET A 1 7.66 23.56 9.88
C MET A 1 7.76 22.44 8.85
N ILE A 2 7.94 22.73 7.54
CA ILE A 2 8.01 21.69 6.48
C ILE A 2 9.12 20.64 6.70
N ARG A 3 10.29 21.02 7.24
CA ARG A 3 11.37 20.06 7.57
C ARG A 3 10.96 19.05 8.64
N LEU A 4 10.37 19.52 9.74
CA LEU A 4 9.87 18.66 10.82
C LEU A 4 8.73 17.76 10.33
N GLY A 5 7.79 18.31 9.54
CA GLY A 5 6.71 17.53 8.94
C GLY A 5 7.22 16.39 8.05
N ARG A 6 8.23 16.65 7.20
CA ARG A 6 8.87 15.60 6.38
C ARG A 6 9.58 14.55 7.22
N GLN A 7 10.30 14.95 8.27
CA GLN A 7 10.97 13.98 9.14
C GLN A 7 9.95 13.11 9.87
N PHE A 8 8.92 13.71 10.45
CA PHE A 8 7.87 12.99 11.16
C PHE A 8 7.13 12.01 10.26
N THR A 9 6.55 12.49 9.15
CA THR A 9 5.81 11.63 8.20
C THR A 9 6.68 10.52 7.62
N GLY A 10 7.93 10.82 7.27
CA GLY A 10 8.87 9.84 6.74
C GLY A 10 9.26 8.78 7.77
N THR A 11 9.53 9.18 9.02
CA THR A 11 9.83 8.23 10.11
C THR A 11 8.64 7.33 10.39
N VAL A 12 7.42 7.88 10.50
CA VAL A 12 6.23 7.06 10.76
C VAL A 12 5.98 6.10 9.59
N ALA A 13 6.07 6.57 8.35
CA ALA A 13 5.93 5.70 7.17
C ALA A 13 6.97 4.56 7.19
N LEU A 14 8.24 4.87 7.46
CA LEU A 14 9.31 3.87 7.53
C LEU A 14 9.07 2.85 8.65
N VAL A 15 8.73 3.31 9.85
CA VAL A 15 8.46 2.42 10.99
C VAL A 15 7.25 1.53 10.73
N SER A 16 6.16 2.09 10.19
CA SER A 16 4.99 1.31 9.79
C SER A 16 5.33 0.27 8.71
N TYR A 17 6.09 0.66 7.68
CA TYR A 17 6.56 -0.26 6.64
C TYR A 17 7.37 -1.43 7.21
N LEU A 18 8.33 -1.14 8.08
CA LEU A 18 9.16 -2.16 8.73
C LEU A 18 8.33 -3.07 9.64
N LEU A 19 7.38 -2.51 10.38
CA LEU A 19 6.47 -3.27 11.24
C LEU A 19 5.59 -4.21 10.42
N MET A 20 4.98 -3.73 9.33
CA MET A 20 4.19 -4.56 8.43
C MET A 20 5.04 -5.65 7.81
N GLY A 21 6.24 -5.33 7.30
CA GLY A 21 7.16 -6.31 6.74
C GLY A 21 7.53 -7.39 7.76
N ALA A 22 7.80 -7.01 9.00
CA ALA A 22 8.08 -7.95 10.09
C ALA A 22 6.86 -8.83 10.41
N MET A 23 5.66 -8.27 10.52
CA MET A 23 4.43 -9.03 10.78
C MET A 23 4.10 -9.98 9.62
N THR A 24 4.27 -9.53 8.38
CA THR A 24 4.08 -10.37 7.20
C THR A 24 5.08 -11.53 7.18
N TYR A 25 6.37 -11.23 7.38
CA TYR A 25 7.42 -12.24 7.29
C TYR A 25 7.43 -13.23 8.46
N LEU A 26 7.18 -12.77 9.68
CA LEU A 26 7.26 -13.60 10.89
C LEU A 26 5.96 -14.33 11.20
N THR A 27 4.83 -13.90 10.63
CA THR A 27 3.51 -14.46 11.00
C THR A 27 2.65 -14.79 9.80
N VAL A 28 2.47 -13.88 8.83
CA VAL A 28 1.57 -14.14 7.70
C VAL A 28 2.12 -15.21 6.77
N LEU A 29 3.36 -15.06 6.29
CA LEU A 29 3.97 -16.02 5.35
C LEU A 29 4.11 -17.43 5.95
N PRO A 30 4.66 -17.62 7.16
CA PRO A 30 4.77 -18.96 7.73
C PRO A 30 3.41 -19.59 7.98
N GLY A 31 2.41 -18.78 8.32
CA GLY A 31 1.06 -19.25 8.54
C GLY A 31 0.23 -19.43 7.27
N ALA A 32 0.76 -19.16 6.08
CA ALA A 32 0.13 -19.35 4.77
C ALA A 32 0.98 -20.22 3.84
N ASP A 33 1.77 -21.14 4.40
CA ASP A 33 2.70 -22.02 3.68
C ASP A 33 3.64 -21.27 2.69
N TRP A 34 4.04 -20.06 3.08
CA TRP A 34 4.89 -19.16 2.28
C TRP A 34 4.28 -18.69 0.95
N HIS A 35 2.97 -18.85 0.78
CA HIS A 35 2.27 -18.18 -0.31
C HIS A 35 2.21 -16.67 -0.08
N TRP A 36 2.47 -15.91 -1.14
CA TRP A 36 2.47 -14.46 -1.07
C TRP A 36 1.05 -13.91 -0.90
N PRO A 37 0.86 -12.90 -0.05
CA PRO A 37 -0.42 -12.20 0.05
C PRO A 37 -0.76 -11.46 -1.26
N PRO A 38 -2.05 -11.24 -1.56
CA PRO A 38 -2.51 -10.59 -2.78
C PRO A 38 -1.83 -9.23 -3.11
N ASP A 39 -1.55 -8.43 -2.09
CA ASP A 39 -0.96 -7.09 -2.21
C ASP A 39 0.51 -7.08 -2.71
N PHE A 40 1.17 -8.24 -2.79
CA PHE A 40 2.53 -8.40 -3.31
C PHE A 40 2.58 -8.68 -4.82
N HIS A 41 1.44 -8.93 -5.46
CA HIS A 41 1.37 -9.25 -6.88
C HIS A 41 1.36 -7.97 -7.72
N LEU A 42 2.54 -7.46 -8.07
CA LEU A 42 2.75 -6.20 -8.82
C LEU A 42 1.92 -6.10 -10.12
N THR A 43 1.75 -7.21 -10.82
CA THR A 43 1.01 -7.30 -12.09
C THR A 43 -0.46 -7.66 -11.89
N GLY A 44 -0.94 -7.63 -10.64
CA GLY A 44 -2.24 -8.12 -10.25
C GLY A 44 -2.30 -9.65 -10.14
N TYR A 45 -3.47 -10.14 -9.78
CA TYR A 45 -3.79 -11.54 -9.53
C TYR A 45 -5.24 -11.87 -9.93
N ASP A 46 -5.57 -13.15 -10.04
CA ASP A 46 -6.96 -13.63 -10.11
C ASP A 46 -7.28 -14.57 -8.93
N ALA A 47 -8.52 -15.03 -8.86
CA ALA A 47 -8.97 -15.94 -7.80
C ALA A 47 -8.14 -17.23 -7.73
N GLN A 48 -7.71 -17.76 -8.88
CA GLN A 48 -6.93 -19.00 -8.94
C GLN A 48 -5.53 -18.80 -8.37
N SER A 49 -4.91 -17.66 -8.67
CA SER A 49 -3.54 -17.34 -8.21
C SER A 49 -3.46 -17.02 -6.72
N ILE A 50 -4.54 -16.51 -6.10
CA ILE A 50 -4.58 -16.22 -4.65
C ILE A 50 -5.20 -17.35 -3.82
N ALA A 51 -5.86 -18.33 -4.45
CA ALA A 51 -6.46 -19.47 -3.74
C ALA A 51 -5.46 -20.20 -2.82
N PRO A 52 -4.21 -20.49 -3.24
CA PRO A 52 -3.24 -21.15 -2.35
C PRO A 52 -2.98 -20.37 -1.06
N PHE A 53 -2.92 -19.03 -1.13
CA PHE A 53 -2.78 -18.18 0.05
C PHE A 53 -4.04 -18.22 0.92
N ALA A 54 -5.22 -18.06 0.31
CA ALA A 54 -6.49 -18.03 1.02
C ALA A 54 -6.81 -19.37 1.72
N ASP A 55 -6.42 -20.49 1.11
CA ASP A 55 -6.66 -21.84 1.61
C ASP A 55 -5.65 -22.25 2.70
N ALA A 56 -4.38 -21.82 2.57
CA ALA A 56 -3.33 -22.19 3.51
C ALA A 56 -3.28 -21.30 4.77
N ILE A 57 -3.86 -20.09 4.72
CA ILE A 57 -3.69 -19.12 5.81
C ILE A 57 -4.39 -19.56 7.11
N SER A 58 -3.57 -19.88 8.11
CA SER A 58 -3.99 -20.17 9.49
C SER A 58 -4.70 -18.98 10.14
N GLU A 59 -5.56 -19.25 11.12
CA GLU A 59 -6.33 -18.22 11.84
C GLU A 59 -5.46 -17.13 12.51
N PRO A 60 -4.33 -17.44 13.18
CA PRO A 60 -3.45 -16.41 13.74
C PRO A 60 -2.81 -15.52 12.67
N ALA A 61 -2.39 -16.11 11.54
CA ALA A 61 -1.84 -15.38 10.42
C ALA A 61 -2.89 -14.51 9.74
N ARG A 62 -4.11 -15.04 9.55
CA ARG A 62 -5.25 -14.31 9.01
C ARG A 62 -5.63 -13.12 9.89
N THR A 63 -5.64 -13.30 11.21
CA THR A 63 -5.87 -12.19 12.17
C THR A 63 -4.79 -11.11 12.05
N THR A 64 -3.53 -11.52 11.97
CA THR A 64 -2.39 -10.60 11.78
C THR A 64 -2.51 -9.83 10.47
N TYR A 65 -2.85 -10.50 9.38
CA TYR A 65 -3.05 -9.88 8.07
C TYR A 65 -4.21 -8.89 8.10
N GLY A 66 -5.32 -9.23 8.77
CA GLY A 66 -6.44 -8.31 8.97
C GLY A 66 -6.04 -7.03 9.73
N VAL A 67 -5.14 -7.13 10.73
CA VAL A 67 -4.60 -5.97 11.45
C VAL A 67 -3.72 -5.10 10.55
N ILE A 68 -2.91 -5.71 9.67
CA ILE A 68 -2.09 -4.98 8.70
C ILE A 68 -3.00 -4.13 7.80
N LEU A 69 -3.92 -4.77 7.07
CA LEU A 69 -4.82 -4.11 6.10
C LEU A 69 -5.70 -3.02 6.74
N SER A 70 -6.24 -3.30 7.93
CA SER A 70 -7.25 -2.42 8.56
C SER A 70 -6.65 -1.29 9.39
N ARG A 71 -5.38 -1.37 9.80
CA ARG A 71 -4.78 -0.40 10.73
C ARG A 71 -3.41 0.07 10.29
N ILE A 72 -2.45 -0.84 10.22
CA ILE A 72 -1.03 -0.44 10.10
C ILE A 72 -0.77 0.14 8.71
N ASP A 73 -1.34 -0.50 7.68
CA ASP A 73 -1.13 -0.05 6.30
C ASP A 73 -1.82 1.28 6.02
N ARG A 74 -2.97 1.54 6.64
CA ARG A 74 -3.61 2.86 6.59
C ARG A 74 -2.72 3.97 7.11
N VAL A 75 -2.00 3.71 8.21
CA VAL A 75 -1.02 4.67 8.76
C VAL A 75 0.13 4.85 7.78
N PHE A 76 0.67 3.77 7.22
CA PHE A 76 1.73 3.82 6.23
C PHE A 76 1.33 4.66 5.01
N ILE A 77 0.20 4.32 4.36
CA ILE A 77 -0.29 4.97 3.14
C ILE A 77 -0.45 6.48 3.34
N VAL A 78 -1.14 6.88 4.41
CA VAL A 78 -1.36 8.30 4.70
C VAL A 78 -0.04 9.02 4.96
N MET A 79 0.85 8.43 5.75
CA MET A 79 2.13 9.05 6.08
C MET A 79 3.08 9.11 4.88
N LEU A 80 3.09 8.09 4.01
CA LEU A 80 3.86 8.08 2.78
C LEU A 80 3.35 9.14 1.79
N ALA A 81 2.04 9.24 1.59
CA ALA A 81 1.45 10.25 0.72
C ALA A 81 1.74 11.67 1.21
N LEU A 82 1.57 11.93 2.51
CA LEU A 82 1.93 13.21 3.12
C LEU A 82 3.43 13.49 2.98
N TRP A 83 4.27 12.48 3.19
CA TRP A 83 5.72 12.61 3.03
C TRP A 83 6.09 13.01 1.61
N MET A 84 5.56 12.32 0.58
CA MET A 84 5.79 12.64 -0.83
C MET A 84 5.33 14.06 -1.17
N ALA A 85 4.13 14.44 -0.74
CA ALA A 85 3.58 15.78 -0.96
C ALA A 85 4.46 16.86 -0.32
N LEU A 86 4.86 16.69 0.95
CA LEU A 86 5.72 17.64 1.66
C LEU A 86 7.14 17.69 1.08
N PHE A 87 7.66 16.58 0.57
CA PHE A 87 8.97 16.55 -0.08
C PHE A 87 8.95 17.30 -1.41
N GLY A 88 7.88 17.13 -2.19
CA GLY A 88 7.64 17.85 -3.44
C GLY A 88 7.17 19.30 -3.27
N TRP A 89 6.86 19.75 -2.04
CA TRP A 89 6.30 21.08 -1.75
C TRP A 89 7.33 22.21 -1.85
N ARG A 90 7.84 22.44 -3.07
CA ARG A 90 8.87 23.43 -3.38
C ARG A 90 8.71 23.96 -4.81
N GLY A 91 9.17 25.18 -5.03
CA GLY A 91 9.29 25.76 -6.37
C GLY A 91 7.94 26.03 -7.03
N ASN A 92 7.84 25.64 -8.30
CA ASN A 92 6.78 25.99 -9.25
C ASN A 92 5.47 25.15 -9.07
N TRP A 93 4.57 25.25 -10.05
CA TRP A 93 3.25 24.60 -10.06
C TRP A 93 3.30 23.06 -9.93
N VAL A 94 4.43 22.42 -10.25
CA VAL A 94 4.60 20.96 -10.17
C VAL A 94 4.40 20.44 -8.75
N ARG A 95 4.58 21.28 -7.71
CA ARG A 95 4.28 20.93 -6.32
C ARG A 95 2.82 20.47 -6.11
N TYR A 96 1.88 21.10 -6.81
CA TYR A 96 0.45 20.74 -6.72
C TYR A 96 0.19 19.43 -7.45
N PHE A 97 0.90 19.18 -8.55
CA PHE A 97 0.79 17.94 -9.29
C PHE A 97 1.32 16.75 -8.49
N VAL A 98 2.48 16.89 -7.84
CA VAL A 98 3.01 15.87 -6.91
C VAL A 98 2.06 15.61 -5.75
N ALA A 99 1.53 16.67 -5.12
CA ALA A 99 0.56 16.52 -4.03
C ALA A 99 -0.73 15.81 -4.48
N GLY A 100 -1.22 16.13 -5.68
CA GLY A 100 -2.37 15.46 -6.29
C GLY A 100 -2.10 13.98 -6.57
N LEU A 101 -0.95 13.63 -7.15
CA LEU A 101 -0.56 12.25 -7.39
C LEU A 101 -0.42 11.46 -6.08
N ALA A 102 0.16 12.06 -5.04
CA ALA A 102 0.27 11.42 -3.73
C ALA A 102 -1.11 11.16 -3.10
N ALA A 103 -2.07 12.08 -3.26
CA ALA A 103 -3.44 11.89 -2.80
C ALA A 103 -4.17 10.78 -3.59
N ILE A 104 -4.01 10.75 -4.92
CA ILE A 104 -4.58 9.70 -5.77
C ILE A 104 -4.03 8.33 -5.37
N TYR A 105 -2.71 8.21 -5.18
CA TYR A 105 -2.08 7.00 -4.67
C TYR A 105 -2.74 6.56 -3.35
N ALA A 106 -2.87 7.46 -2.38
CA ALA A 106 -3.45 7.12 -1.08
C ALA A 106 -4.89 6.61 -1.18
N VAL A 107 -5.71 7.23 -2.03
CA VAL A 107 -7.11 6.80 -2.24
C VAL A 107 -7.18 5.42 -2.86
N ILE A 108 -6.35 5.14 -3.87
CA ILE A 108 -6.30 3.84 -4.54
C ILE A 108 -5.84 2.76 -3.56
N ASP A 109 -4.76 3.00 -2.83
CA ASP A 109 -4.17 2.03 -1.90
C ASP A 109 -5.12 1.73 -0.71
N LEU A 110 -5.80 2.75 -0.17
CA LEU A 110 -6.83 2.55 0.86
C LEU A 110 -8.03 1.75 0.33
N SER A 111 -8.41 1.98 -0.92
CA SER A 111 -9.51 1.24 -1.58
C SER A 111 -9.12 -0.21 -1.82
N GLU A 112 -7.87 -0.46 -2.20
CA GLU A 112 -7.32 -1.79 -2.39
C GLU A 112 -7.34 -2.58 -1.09
N ASN A 113 -6.83 -2.00 0.00
CA ASN A 113 -6.86 -2.61 1.32
C ASN A 113 -8.29 -2.96 1.77
N ALA A 114 -9.26 -2.10 1.48
CA ALA A 114 -10.66 -2.37 1.77
C ALA A 114 -11.22 -3.53 0.93
N ALA A 115 -10.85 -3.62 -0.35
CA ALA A 115 -11.27 -4.71 -1.23
C ALA A 115 -10.64 -6.05 -0.83
N ILE A 116 -9.34 -6.07 -0.50
CA ILE A 116 -8.66 -7.26 0.03
C ILE A 116 -9.28 -7.71 1.33
N TYR A 117 -9.49 -6.78 2.26
CA TYR A 117 -10.16 -7.10 3.52
C TYR A 117 -11.56 -7.70 3.28
N ARG A 118 -12.29 -7.17 2.31
CA ARG A 118 -13.63 -7.67 1.98
C ARG A 118 -13.59 -9.12 1.46
N PHE A 119 -12.76 -9.45 0.47
CA PHE A 119 -12.73 -10.83 -0.05
C PHE A 119 -12.00 -11.82 0.87
N MET A 120 -11.16 -11.34 1.80
CA MET A 120 -10.48 -12.19 2.76
C MET A 120 -11.30 -12.45 4.02
N PHE A 121 -12.25 -11.59 4.40
CA PHE A 121 -12.91 -11.66 5.72
C PHE A 121 -14.44 -11.53 5.70
N VAL A 122 -15.04 -10.92 4.68
CA VAL A 122 -16.49 -10.62 4.65
C VAL A 122 -17.19 -11.45 3.58
N ASP A 123 -16.87 -11.16 2.31
CA ASP A 123 -17.44 -11.84 1.14
C ASP A 123 -16.38 -12.80 0.59
N VAL A 124 -16.13 -13.88 1.34
CA VAL A 124 -14.96 -14.73 1.17
C VAL A 124 -14.85 -15.24 -0.27
N MET A 125 -13.75 -14.90 -0.92
CA MET A 125 -13.41 -15.31 -2.29
C MET A 125 -14.46 -14.94 -3.36
N ASP A 126 -15.23 -13.87 -3.15
CA ASP A 126 -16.13 -13.32 -4.17
C ASP A 126 -15.33 -12.87 -5.41
N PRO A 127 -15.57 -13.45 -6.60
CA PRO A 127 -14.84 -13.12 -7.83
C PRO A 127 -14.92 -11.65 -8.23
N GLU A 128 -16.04 -10.97 -7.98
CA GLU A 128 -16.19 -9.55 -8.36
C GLU A 128 -15.33 -8.64 -7.48
N VAL A 129 -15.26 -8.96 -6.18
CA VAL A 129 -14.42 -8.23 -5.22
C VAL A 129 -12.94 -8.49 -5.51
N ILE A 130 -12.57 -9.73 -5.85
CA ILE A 130 -11.20 -10.09 -6.25
C ILE A 130 -10.80 -9.33 -7.52
N ALA A 131 -11.66 -9.29 -8.55
CA ALA A 131 -11.38 -8.55 -9.78
C ALA A 131 -11.20 -7.04 -9.53
N THR A 132 -12.00 -6.48 -8.63
CA THR A 132 -11.85 -5.08 -8.19
C THR A 132 -10.51 -4.87 -7.48
N ALA A 133 -10.17 -5.75 -6.54
CA ALA A 133 -8.93 -5.66 -5.80
C ALA A 133 -7.70 -5.83 -6.70
N HIS A 134 -7.74 -6.75 -7.66
CA HIS A 134 -6.72 -6.93 -8.71
C HIS A 134 -6.38 -5.61 -9.43
N HIS A 135 -7.40 -4.92 -9.95
CA HIS A 135 -7.19 -3.68 -10.68
C HIS A 135 -6.67 -2.56 -9.77
N LEU A 136 -7.14 -2.51 -8.52
CA LEU A 136 -6.66 -1.57 -7.53
C LEU A 136 -5.19 -1.84 -7.15
N THR A 137 -4.77 -3.10 -7.02
CA THR A 137 -3.37 -3.47 -6.76
C THR A 137 -2.47 -3.01 -7.92
N MET A 138 -2.86 -3.23 -9.17
CA MET A 138 -2.10 -2.71 -10.31
C MET A 138 -2.05 -1.16 -10.30
N ALA A 139 -3.18 -0.52 -10.04
CA ALA A 139 -3.28 0.95 -10.01
C ALA A 139 -2.49 1.57 -8.86
N LYS A 140 -2.41 0.93 -7.69
CA LYS A 140 -1.65 1.45 -6.53
C LYS A 140 -0.16 1.49 -6.86
N PHE A 141 0.38 0.44 -7.47
CA PHE A 141 1.77 0.42 -7.91
C PHE A 141 2.02 1.43 -9.02
N ALA A 142 1.18 1.47 -10.06
CA ALA A 142 1.33 2.40 -11.17
C ALA A 142 1.31 3.87 -10.69
N SER A 143 0.36 4.23 -9.81
CA SER A 143 0.25 5.58 -9.25
C SER A 143 1.42 5.93 -8.33
N LEU A 144 1.89 5.00 -7.50
CA LEU A 144 3.06 5.20 -6.64
C LEU A 144 4.34 5.42 -7.47
N TYR A 145 4.58 4.58 -8.49
CA TYR A 145 5.73 4.73 -9.39
C TYR A 145 5.70 6.06 -10.13
N LEU A 146 4.53 6.45 -10.67
CA LEU A 146 4.37 7.73 -11.35
C LEU A 146 4.64 8.90 -10.41
N CYS A 147 4.09 8.87 -9.18
CA CYS A 147 4.32 9.89 -8.17
C CYS A 147 5.82 10.01 -7.83
N GLY A 148 6.48 8.88 -7.58
CA GLY A 148 7.92 8.83 -7.31
C GLY A 148 8.77 9.37 -8.45
N LEU A 149 8.47 8.99 -9.70
CA LEU A 149 9.19 9.48 -10.88
C LEU A 149 9.06 10.99 -11.03
N VAL A 150 7.83 11.52 -10.95
CA VAL A 150 7.56 12.96 -11.05
C VAL A 150 8.25 13.71 -9.92
N LEU A 151 8.22 13.18 -8.69
CA LEU A 151 8.92 13.77 -7.55
C LEU A 151 10.44 13.82 -7.79
N ILE A 152 11.06 12.73 -8.24
CA ILE A 152 12.50 12.69 -8.53
C ILE A 152 12.88 13.72 -9.60
N VAL A 153 12.13 13.78 -10.70
CA VAL A 153 12.36 14.74 -11.78
C VAL A 153 12.19 16.18 -11.28
N HIS A 154 11.16 16.45 -10.48
CA HIS A 154 10.92 17.76 -9.87
C HIS A 154 12.08 18.19 -8.98
N LEU A 155 12.57 17.29 -8.12
CA LEU A 155 13.69 17.59 -7.21
C LEU A 155 14.98 17.84 -7.96
N ARG A 156 15.27 17.09 -9.04
CA ARG A 156 16.46 17.29 -9.87
C ARG A 156 16.47 18.63 -10.61
N ARG A 157 15.30 19.16 -10.97
CA ARG A 157 15.19 20.47 -11.63
C ARG A 157 15.36 21.66 -10.67
N LEU A 158 15.29 21.40 -9.37
CA LEU A 158 15.42 22.41 -8.31
C LEU A 158 16.78 22.36 -7.58
N ALA A 159 17.61 21.36 -7.90
CA ALA A 159 18.98 21.22 -7.40
C ALA A 159 19.95 21.96 -8.32
#